data_AF-A0A174J4P8-F1
#
_entry.id   AF-A0A174J4P8-F1
#
_cell.length_a   1.000
_cell.length_b   1.000
_cell.length_c   1.000
_cell.angle_alpha   90.00
_cell.angle_beta   90.00
_cell.angle_gamma   90.00
#
_symmetry.space_group_name_H-M   'P 1'
#
loop_
_entity.id
_entity.type
_entity.pdbx_description
1 polymer ?
#
loop_
_entity_poly.entity_id
_entity_poly.type
_entity_poly.pdbx_seq_one_letter_code
_entity_poly.pdbx_strand_id
1 'polypeptide(L)'
;MANPRSNLDELMKDPKAAGLLKNKALLQSLMQSPDTQRLMELLSQNAGDGLKTAAAKGDTGALLGMVRQVMQSSEGARLVQNISQAVPKEKK
;
A
#
# COMPACT_ATOMS: atom_id res chain seq x y z
N MET A 1 -10.15 -16.80 -2.18
CA MET A 1 -10.83 -15.91 -1.21
C MET A 1 -9.79 -15.49 -0.17
N ALA A 2 -9.03 -14.41 -0.40
CA ALA A 2 -8.25 -13.84 0.70
C ALA A 2 -9.24 -13.31 1.75
N ASN A 3 -9.18 -13.87 2.96
CA ASN A 3 -9.98 -13.37 4.06
C ASN A 3 -9.43 -11.99 4.44
N PRO A 4 -10.24 -10.91 4.43
CA PRO A 4 -9.77 -9.57 4.77
C PRO A 4 -9.25 -9.46 6.22
N ARG A 5 -9.66 -10.38 7.10
CA ARG A 5 -9.08 -10.54 8.44
C ARG A 5 -7.60 -10.90 8.37
N SER A 6 -7.23 -11.90 7.55
CA SER A 6 -5.85 -12.36 7.41
C SER A 6 -4.91 -11.29 6.88
N ASN A 7 -5.35 -10.46 5.94
CA ASN A 7 -4.54 -9.36 5.42
C ASN A 7 -4.30 -8.28 6.48
N LEU A 8 -5.30 -7.98 7.31
CA LEU A 8 -5.16 -7.02 8.41
C LEU A 8 -4.28 -7.59 9.53
N ASP A 9 -4.40 -8.88 9.83
CA ASP A 9 -3.55 -9.60 10.79
C ASP A 9 -2.08 -9.64 10.32
N GLU A 10 -1.81 -9.85 9.03
CA GLU A 10 -0.45 -9.78 8.48
C GLU A 10 0.10 -8.35 8.53
N LEU A 11 -0.73 -7.36 8.24
CA LEU A 11 -0.35 -5.95 8.37
C LEU A 11 -0.05 -5.56 9.83
N MET A 12 -0.79 -6.10 10.80
CA MET A 12 -0.54 -5.90 12.22
C MET A 12 0.71 -6.63 12.73
N LYS A 13 1.15 -7.69 12.05
CA LYS A 13 2.43 -8.37 12.32
C LYS A 13 3.62 -7.60 11.77
N ASP A 14 3.43 -6.78 10.74
CA ASP A 14 4.46 -5.87 10.27
C ASP A 14 4.60 -4.71 11.28
N PRO A 15 5.75 -4.56 11.95
CA PRO A 15 5.92 -3.54 12.99
C PRO A 15 5.81 -2.11 12.45
N LYS A 16 6.13 -1.88 11.17
CA LYS A 16 5.98 -0.55 10.55
C LYS A 16 4.51 -0.26 10.28
N ALA A 17 3.78 -1.22 9.74
CA ALA A 17 2.37 -1.03 9.46
C ALA A 17 1.53 -1.01 10.75
N ALA A 18 1.90 -1.79 11.77
CA ALA A 18 1.32 -1.68 13.11
C ALA A 18 1.57 -0.31 13.76
N GLY A 19 2.77 0.26 13.64
CA GLY A 19 3.08 1.61 14.10
C GLY A 19 2.24 2.69 13.39
N LEU A 20 2.04 2.53 12.08
CA LEU A 20 1.13 3.38 11.31
C LEU A 20 -0.34 3.23 11.71
N LEU A 21 -0.80 2.01 11.97
CA LEU A 21 -2.17 1.76 12.43
C LEU A 21 -2.42 2.34 13.83
N LYS A 22 -1.40 2.30 14.71
CA LYS A 22 -1.43 2.98 16.01
C LYS A 22 -1.45 4.50 15.87
N ASN A 23 -0.79 5.04 14.84
CA ASN A 23 -0.71 6.47 14.57
C ASN A 23 -1.66 6.88 13.43
N LYS A 24 -2.98 6.87 13.71
CA LYS A 24 -4.02 7.24 12.74
C LYS A 24 -3.81 8.60 12.09
N ALA A 25 -3.34 9.60 12.83
CA ALA A 25 -3.12 10.95 12.31
C ALA A 25 -2.04 10.94 11.23
N LEU A 26 -0.91 10.28 11.51
CA LEU A 26 0.16 10.09 10.53
C LEU A 26 -0.32 9.27 9.32
N LEU A 27 -1.08 8.19 9.54
CA LEU A 27 -1.64 7.40 8.44
C LEU A 27 -2.57 8.24 7.56
N GLN A 28 -3.43 9.08 8.15
CA GLN A 28 -4.28 10.00 7.40
C GLN A 28 -3.46 11.04 6.64
N SER A 29 -2.44 11.63 7.25
CA SER A 29 -1.54 12.56 6.57
C SER A 29 -0.79 11.90 5.41
N LEU A 30 -0.39 10.64 5.55
CA LEU A 30 0.19 9.85 4.46
C LEU A 30 -0.85 9.59 3.37
N MET A 31 -2.07 9.16 3.70
CA MET A 31 -3.13 8.95 2.70
C MET A 31 -3.51 10.23 1.95
N GLN A 32 -3.41 11.38 2.61
CA GLN A 32 -3.63 12.70 2.01
C GLN A 32 -2.38 13.27 1.34
N SER A 33 -1.23 12.60 1.46
CA SER A 33 0.01 13.07 0.83
C SER A 33 -0.10 12.98 -0.69
N PRO A 34 0.48 13.95 -1.41
CA PRO A 34 0.54 13.92 -2.87
C PRO A 34 1.20 12.63 -3.39
N ASP A 35 2.24 12.15 -2.70
CA ASP A 35 2.93 10.92 -3.08
C ASP A 35 2.03 9.69 -3.00
N THR A 36 1.21 9.57 -1.94
CA THR A 36 0.30 8.43 -1.78
C THR A 36 -0.87 8.49 -2.75
N GLN A 37 -1.39 9.69 -3.02
CA GLN A 37 -2.41 9.89 -4.05
C GLN A 37 -1.87 9.49 -5.44
N ARG A 38 -0.66 9.96 -5.79
CA ARG A 38 0.02 9.58 -7.04
C ARG A 38 0.29 8.08 -7.13
N LEU A 39 0.69 7.44 -6.03
CA LEU A 39 0.89 6.01 -5.99
C LEU A 39 -0.41 5.25 -6.25
N MET A 40 -1.51 5.67 -5.62
CA MET A 40 -2.84 5.09 -5.83
C MET A 40 -3.35 5.31 -7.25
N GLU A 41 -3.09 6.48 -7.83
CA GLU A 41 -3.38 6.77 -9.23
C GLU A 41 -2.58 5.87 -10.17
N LEU A 42 -1.27 5.68 -9.95
CA LEU A 42 -0.45 4.76 -10.76
C LEU A 42 -0.90 3.32 -10.64
N LEU A 43 -1.26 2.90 -9.43
CA LEU A 43 -1.79 1.56 -9.19
C LEU A 43 -3.13 1.39 -9.90
N SER A 44 -4.01 2.37 -9.81
CA SER A 44 -5.31 2.38 -10.51
C SER A 44 -5.16 2.47 -12.02
N GLN A 45 -4.17 3.18 -12.54
CA GLN A 45 -3.86 3.27 -13.96
C GLN A 45 -3.27 1.95 -14.49
N ASN A 46 -2.37 1.31 -13.75
CA ASN A 46 -1.77 0.03 -14.15
C ASN A 46 -2.73 -1.14 -14.05
N ALA A 47 -3.67 -1.08 -13.10
CA ALA A 47 -4.55 -2.19 -12.78
C ALA A 47 -5.99 -2.03 -13.27
N GLY A 48 -6.44 -0.79 -13.50
CA GLY A 48 -7.83 -0.46 -13.81
C GLY A 48 -8.83 -1.08 -12.83
N ASP A 49 -9.96 -1.53 -13.36
CA ASP A 49 -10.97 -2.29 -12.61
C ASP A 49 -10.46 -3.66 -12.12
N GLY A 50 -9.32 -4.13 -12.64
CA GLY A 50 -8.63 -5.33 -12.22
C GLY A 50 -8.14 -5.26 -10.77
N LEU A 51 -7.74 -4.08 -10.26
CA LEU A 51 -7.36 -3.91 -8.86
C LEU A 51 -8.54 -4.15 -7.93
N LYS A 52 -9.66 -3.47 -8.22
CA LYS A 52 -10.91 -3.62 -7.46
C LYS A 52 -11.38 -5.06 -7.49
N THR A 53 -11.31 -5.70 -8.65
CA THR A 53 -11.74 -7.09 -8.82
C THR A 53 -10.83 -8.06 -8.07
N ALA A 54 -9.51 -7.89 -8.14
CA ALA A 54 -8.55 -8.71 -7.40
C ALA A 54 -8.66 -8.49 -5.89
N ALA A 55 -8.85 -7.24 -5.45
CA ALA A 55 -9.10 -6.92 -4.04
C ALA A 55 -10.42 -7.54 -3.55
N ALA A 56 -11.49 -7.45 -4.34
CA ALA A 56 -12.79 -8.02 -4.02
C ALA A 56 -12.78 -9.56 -4.01
N LYS A 57 -12.04 -10.19 -4.93
CA LYS A 57 -11.86 -11.65 -4.99
C LYS A 57 -10.83 -12.16 -3.98
N GLY A 58 -10.05 -11.26 -3.39
CA GLY A 58 -8.90 -11.59 -2.57
C GLY A 58 -7.87 -12.40 -3.35
N ASP A 59 -7.62 -12.01 -4.60
CA ASP A 59 -6.59 -12.59 -5.45
C ASP A 59 -5.25 -11.92 -5.14
N THR A 60 -4.59 -12.42 -4.11
CA THR A 60 -3.30 -11.91 -3.64
C THR A 60 -2.23 -11.98 -4.74
N GLY A 61 -2.30 -12.96 -5.66
CA GLY A 61 -1.36 -13.10 -6.77
C GLY A 61 -1.51 -11.98 -7.79
N ALA A 62 -2.75 -11.67 -8.18
CA ALA A 62 -3.05 -10.54 -9.04
C ALA A 62 -2.66 -9.21 -8.37
N LEU A 63 -2.97 -9.03 -7.08
CA LEU A 63 -2.56 -7.84 -6.31
C LEU A 63 -1.03 -7.67 -6.27
N LEU A 64 -0.29 -8.74 -5.97
CA LEU A 64 1.18 -8.69 -5.97
C LEU A 64 1.76 -8.37 -7.34
N GLY A 65 1.18 -8.94 -8.42
CA GLY A 65 1.59 -8.64 -9.79
C GLY A 65 1.44 -7.16 -10.12
N MET A 66 0.30 -6.57 -9.76
CA MET A 66 0.02 -5.15 -9.98
C MET A 66 0.94 -4.25 -9.15
N VAL A 67 1.15 -4.55 -7.88
CA VAL A 67 2.09 -3.81 -7.03
C VAL A 67 3.52 -3.92 -7.56
N ARG A 68 3.95 -5.12 -8.01
CA ARG A 68 5.26 -5.30 -8.65
C ARG A 68 5.40 -4.43 -9.89
N GLN A 69 4.38 -4.35 -10.74
CA GLN A 69 4.42 -3.53 -11.94
C GLN A 69 4.58 -2.04 -11.61
N VAL A 70 3.86 -1.55 -10.59
CA VAL A 70 4.05 -0.18 -10.09
C VAL A 70 5.45 0.01 -9.51
N MET A 71 5.97 -0.93 -8.73
CA MET A 71 7.33 -0.86 -8.18
C MET A 71 8.44 -0.99 -9.22
N GLN A 72 8.17 -1.62 -10.36
CA GLN A 72 9.08 -1.68 -11.49
C GLN A 72 9.10 -0.37 -12.28
N SER A 73 8.07 0.47 -12.14
CA SER A 73 8.07 1.81 -12.70
C SER A 73 8.95 2.75 -11.86
N SER A 74 9.76 3.57 -12.53
CA SER A 74 10.62 4.56 -11.89
C SER A 74 9.85 5.53 -10.99
N GLU A 75 8.62 5.86 -11.39
CA GLU A 75 7.71 6.73 -10.63
C GLU A 75 7.17 6.02 -9.39
N GLY A 76 6.61 4.81 -9.53
CA GLY A 76 6.07 4.05 -8.42
C GLY A 76 7.12 3.67 -7.38
N ALA A 77 8.33 3.30 -7.79
CA ALA A 77 9.44 3.04 -6.88
C ALA A 77 9.81 4.27 -6.03
N ARG A 78 9.88 5.45 -6.67
CA ARG A 78 10.15 6.73 -5.99
C ARG A 78 9.05 7.10 -5.00
N LEU A 79 7.79 6.99 -5.41
CA LEU A 79 6.65 7.32 -4.55
C LEU A 79 6.62 6.40 -3.32
N VAL A 80 6.81 5.09 -3.51
CA VAL A 80 6.91 4.12 -2.39
C VAL A 80 8.07 4.48 -1.47
N GLN A 81 9.21 4.91 -2.01
CA GLN A 81 10.36 5.34 -1.23
C GLN A 81 10.06 6.62 -0.42
N ASN A 82 9.45 7.63 -1.03
CA ASN A 82 9.06 8.88 -0.38
C ASN A 82 8.08 8.62 0.77
N ILE A 83 7.05 7.81 0.52
CA ILE A 83 6.06 7.42 1.54
C ILE A 83 6.78 6.65 2.66
N SER A 84 7.65 5.69 2.33
CA SER A 84 8.41 4.92 3.33
C SER A 84 9.37 5.78 4.16
N GLN A 85 9.79 6.94 3.65
CA GLN A 85 10.61 7.92 4.39
C GLN A 85 9.75 8.85 5.24
N ALA A 86 8.56 9.22 4.76
CA ALA A 86 7.58 10.01 5.50
C ALA A 86 6.96 9.21 6.66
N VAL A 87 6.92 7.88 6.55
CA VAL A 87 6.67 6.97 7.67
C VAL A 87 7.90 7.01 8.59
N PRO A 88 7.83 7.61 9.78
CA PRO A 88 8.90 7.52 10.75
C PRO A 88 9.09 6.05 11.08
N LYS A 89 10.31 5.55 10.85
CA LYS A 89 10.70 4.21 11.32
C LYS A 89 10.59 4.27 12.83
N GLU A 90 9.60 3.61 13.43
CA GLU A 90 9.56 3.41 14.87
C GLU A 90 10.92 2.80 15.26
N LYS A 91 11.78 3.64 15.84
CA LYS A 91 13.03 3.19 16.43
C LYS A 91 12.59 2.42 17.68
N LYS A 92 12.78 1.11 17.59
CA LYS A 92 12.55 0.10 18.62
C LYS A 92 13.03 0.54 19.99
#